data_AF-A0A2S7QQJ3-F1
#
_entry.id   AF-A0A2S7QQJ3-F1
#
_cell.length_a   1.000
_cell.length_b   1.000
_cell.length_c   1.000
_cell.angle_alpha   90.00
_cell.angle_beta   90.00
_cell.angle_gamma   90.00
#
_symmetry.space_group_name_H-M   'P 1'
#
loop_
_entity.id
_entity.type
_entity.pdbx_description
1 polymer ?
#
loop_
_entity_poly.entity_id
_entity_poly.type
_entity_poly.pdbx_seq_one_letter_code
_entity_poly.pdbx_strand_id
1 'polypeptide(L)'
;MALPLLRRFLLPSFSLPARPTLQAGKTLSSSPTSILPSRPFSSTPSLPATYNQVRRGCRHAQPMRKAVSPALSTVLAPALKGVCLKVGITKPKKPNSAERKTARVRLSTGRIITAYIPGEGHNVQQHSVVLVRGGRSQDCPGVRYHLVRGAGDLGGMVVGLKGVVWWLGVEGLGEERVVFEDIVEGG
;
A
#
# COMPACT_ATOMS: atom_id res chain seq x y z
N MET A 1 -76.53 27.03 -28.55
CA MET A 1 -76.86 27.86 -27.37
C MET A 1 -76.23 27.20 -26.15
N ALA A 2 -75.36 27.92 -25.45
CA ALA A 2 -74.75 27.66 -24.13
C ALA A 2 -73.72 26.51 -23.95
N LEU A 3 -72.44 26.87 -23.91
CA LEU A 3 -71.48 26.46 -22.85
C LEU A 3 -71.69 27.43 -21.65
N PRO A 4 -71.03 27.32 -20.46
CA PRO A 4 -70.10 26.32 -19.90
C PRO A 4 -70.47 25.92 -18.44
N LEU A 5 -69.64 25.14 -17.72
CA LEU A 5 -68.97 25.58 -16.46
C LEU A 5 -68.36 24.42 -15.64
N LEU A 6 -67.04 24.54 -15.50
CA LEU A 6 -66.16 24.08 -14.42
C LEU A 6 -66.82 23.98 -13.03
N ARG A 7 -66.58 22.88 -12.31
CA ARG A 7 -66.40 22.89 -10.84
C ARG A 7 -65.69 21.58 -10.42
N ARG A 8 -64.41 21.59 -10.09
CA ARG A 8 -63.72 22.12 -8.88
C ARG A 8 -63.35 20.94 -7.99
N PHE A 9 -62.07 20.58 -8.06
CA PHE A 9 -61.34 19.64 -7.21
C PHE A 9 -61.74 19.78 -5.73
N LEU A 10 -62.16 18.66 -5.13
CA LEU A 10 -62.20 18.48 -3.68
C LEU A 10 -60.78 18.14 -3.20
N LEU A 11 -60.09 19.13 -2.62
CA LEU A 11 -58.93 18.89 -1.77
C LEU A 11 -59.41 18.85 -0.31
N PRO A 12 -59.05 17.82 0.48
CA PRO A 12 -59.36 17.78 1.90
C PRO A 12 -58.49 18.78 2.67
N SER A 13 -59.17 19.53 3.51
CA SER A 13 -58.71 20.53 4.46
C SER A 13 -57.68 19.98 5.47
N PHE A 14 -56.45 20.48 5.40
CA PHE A 14 -55.51 20.42 6.52
C PHE A 14 -55.51 21.75 7.26
N SER A 15 -55.98 21.70 8.51
CA SER A 15 -56.03 22.80 9.47
C SER A 15 -54.63 23.24 9.90
N LEU A 16 -54.30 24.50 9.68
CA LEU A 16 -53.14 25.17 10.29
C LEU A 16 -53.41 25.40 11.78
N PRO A 17 -52.51 25.03 12.70
CA PRO A 17 -52.55 25.54 14.07
C PRO A 17 -51.94 26.94 14.15
N ALA A 18 -52.62 27.78 14.93
CA ALA A 18 -52.37 29.19 15.13
C ALA A 18 -51.04 29.51 15.84
N ARG A 19 -50.52 30.68 15.47
CA ARG A 19 -49.39 31.39 16.07
C ARG A 19 -49.78 31.97 17.44
N PRO A 20 -49.08 31.66 18.54
CA PRO A 20 -49.06 32.54 19.70
C PRO A 20 -47.94 33.57 19.56
N THR A 21 -48.29 34.81 19.88
CA THR A 21 -47.44 36.00 19.80
C THR A 21 -46.99 36.37 21.22
N LEU A 22 -45.70 36.66 21.37
CA LEU A 22 -45.00 37.37 22.46
C LEU A 22 -44.81 36.67 23.81
N GLN A 23 -43.55 36.58 24.25
CA GLN A 23 -43.01 37.56 25.18
C GLN A 23 -41.47 37.56 25.18
N ALA A 24 -40.91 38.75 25.23
CA ALA A 24 -39.50 39.01 25.44
C ALA A 24 -39.13 38.71 26.90
N GLY A 25 -38.11 37.87 27.10
CA GLY A 25 -37.50 37.59 28.40
C GLY A 25 -35.98 37.55 28.22
N LYS A 26 -35.28 38.36 29.01
CA LYS A 26 -33.83 38.58 28.95
C LYS A 26 -33.05 37.45 29.65
N THR A 27 -31.76 37.41 29.29
CA THR A 27 -30.59 36.81 29.96
C THR A 27 -30.47 35.28 29.99
N LEU A 28 -29.41 34.75 29.37
CA LEU A 28 -28.24 34.22 30.07
C LEU A 28 -27.13 33.85 29.06
N SER A 29 -25.90 34.08 29.50
CA SER A 29 -24.63 33.91 28.81
C SER A 29 -24.47 32.56 28.10
N SER A 30 -24.25 32.60 26.79
CA SER A 30 -23.50 31.55 26.09
C SER A 30 -22.22 32.19 25.55
N SER A 31 -21.10 31.82 26.14
CA SER A 31 -19.76 32.06 25.60
C SER A 31 -19.73 31.81 24.09
N PRO A 32 -19.05 32.64 23.29
CA PRO A 32 -18.75 32.25 21.92
C PRO A 32 -17.79 31.07 22.01
N THR A 33 -18.31 29.84 21.88
CA THR A 33 -17.48 28.69 21.59
C THR A 33 -16.79 29.04 20.28
N SER A 34 -15.51 29.37 20.36
CA SER A 34 -14.67 29.61 19.20
C SER A 34 -14.69 28.32 18.39
N ILE A 35 -15.51 28.31 17.34
CA ILE A 35 -15.39 27.34 16.27
C ILE A 35 -14.04 27.65 15.64
N LEU A 36 -12.98 27.04 16.18
CA LEU A 36 -11.69 27.02 15.54
C LEU A 36 -11.95 26.44 14.15
N PRO A 37 -11.64 27.16 13.06
CA PRO A 37 -11.80 26.61 11.73
C PRO A 37 -10.96 25.34 11.69
N SER A 38 -11.61 24.20 11.51
CA SER A 38 -10.92 22.94 11.25
C SER A 38 -10.11 23.19 9.99
N ARG A 39 -8.82 23.48 10.17
CA ARG A 39 -7.91 23.67 9.04
C ARG A 39 -7.93 22.35 8.29
N PRO A 40 -8.39 22.30 7.03
CA PRO A 40 -8.17 21.10 6.24
C PRO A 40 -6.65 20.90 6.20
N PHE A 41 -6.20 19.71 6.59
CA PHE A 41 -4.78 19.35 6.65
C PHE A 41 -4.09 19.46 5.27
N SER A 42 -4.86 19.74 4.21
CA SER A 42 -4.35 20.01 2.87
C SER A 42 -4.18 21.52 2.65
N SER A 43 -2.93 21.95 2.55
CA SER A 43 -2.53 23.34 2.27
C SER A 43 -2.81 23.80 0.84
N THR A 44 -3.32 22.92 -0.03
CA THR A 44 -3.60 23.23 -1.43
C THR A 44 -5.11 23.36 -1.65
N PRO A 45 -5.67 24.57 -1.85
CA PRO A 45 -7.06 24.70 -2.27
C PRO A 45 -7.22 24.07 -3.66
N SER A 46 -8.24 23.23 -3.86
CA SER A 46 -8.62 22.82 -5.21
C SER A 46 -9.06 24.07 -5.97
N LEU A 47 -8.24 24.54 -6.91
CA LEU A 47 -8.62 25.70 -7.71
C LEU A 47 -9.92 25.37 -8.44
N PRO A 48 -11.02 26.12 -8.23
CA PRO A 48 -12.26 25.86 -8.94
C PRO A 48 -12.00 26.07 -10.44
N ALA A 49 -12.23 25.01 -11.22
CA ALA A 49 -12.15 25.07 -12.68
C ALA A 49 -13.54 25.35 -13.27
N THR A 50 -13.61 26.24 -14.26
CA THR A 50 -14.86 26.56 -14.97
C THR A 50 -15.33 25.37 -15.81
N TYR A 51 -16.63 25.32 -16.12
CA TYR A 51 -17.21 24.25 -16.95
C TYR A 51 -16.47 24.08 -18.30
N ASN A 52 -16.14 25.19 -18.97
CA ASN A 52 -15.40 25.15 -20.23
C ASN A 52 -13.97 24.65 -20.08
N GLN A 53 -13.29 24.91 -18.94
CA GLN A 53 -11.97 24.35 -18.65
C GLN A 53 -12.04 22.83 -18.44
N VAL A 54 -13.05 22.36 -17.71
CA VAL A 54 -13.30 20.91 -17.54
C VAL A 54 -13.64 20.26 -18.87
N ARG A 55 -14.49 20.90 -19.71
CA ARG A 55 -14.83 20.43 -21.05
C ARG A 55 -13.60 20.36 -21.97
N ARG A 56 -12.62 21.24 -21.77
CA ARG A 56 -11.32 21.24 -22.48
C ARG A 56 -10.30 20.26 -21.88
N GLY A 57 -10.68 19.49 -20.85
CA GLY A 57 -9.84 18.43 -20.29
C GLY A 57 -8.82 18.89 -19.25
N CYS A 58 -9.06 20.00 -18.53
CA CYS A 58 -8.12 20.50 -17.51
C CYS A 58 -7.87 19.53 -16.33
N ARG A 59 -8.67 18.48 -16.18
CA ARG A 59 -8.55 17.48 -15.12
C ARG A 59 -7.69 16.31 -15.63
N HIS A 60 -6.42 16.30 -15.25
CA HIS A 60 -5.52 15.18 -15.54
C HIS A 60 -5.44 14.24 -14.33
N ALA A 61 -5.45 12.94 -14.58
CA ALA A 61 -5.17 11.94 -13.55
C ALA A 61 -3.75 12.16 -13.00
N GLN A 62 -3.58 11.97 -11.70
CA GLN A 62 -2.25 12.03 -11.10
C GLN A 62 -1.38 10.91 -11.70
N PRO A 63 -0.10 11.18 -12.01
CA PRO A 63 0.78 10.17 -12.56
C PRO A 63 0.95 9.00 -11.58
N MET A 64 0.92 7.78 -12.10
CA MET A 64 1.05 6.57 -11.29
C MET A 64 2.39 6.55 -10.54
N ARG A 65 2.33 6.25 -9.23
CA ARG A 65 3.55 6.07 -8.42
C ARG A 65 4.30 4.82 -8.87
N LYS A 66 5.63 4.91 -8.94
CA LYS A 66 6.49 3.77 -9.27
C LYS A 66 6.47 2.75 -8.13
N ALA A 67 6.28 1.48 -8.46
CA ALA A 67 6.35 0.40 -7.47
C ALA A 67 7.76 0.29 -6.85
N VAL A 68 7.80 -0.16 -5.59
CA VAL A 68 9.06 -0.38 -4.86
C VAL A 68 9.89 -1.47 -5.53
N SER A 69 9.24 -2.57 -5.91
CA SER A 69 9.82 -3.77 -6.51
C SER A 69 9.17 -4.06 -7.87
N PRO A 70 9.56 -3.35 -8.96
CA PRO A 70 8.88 -3.41 -10.26
C PRO A 70 8.79 -4.81 -10.88
N ALA A 71 9.78 -5.69 -10.65
CA ALA A 71 9.83 -7.01 -11.28
C ALA A 71 8.77 -7.96 -10.75
N LEU A 72 8.39 -7.83 -9.47
CA LEU A 72 7.32 -8.62 -8.87
C LEU A 72 5.96 -7.99 -9.16
N SER A 73 5.85 -6.65 -9.09
CA SER A 73 4.59 -5.96 -9.34
C SER A 73 4.08 -6.10 -10.78
N THR A 74 4.96 -6.30 -11.76
CA THR A 74 4.53 -6.57 -13.16
C THR A 74 3.78 -7.89 -13.29
N VAL A 75 4.20 -8.93 -12.55
CA VAL A 75 3.63 -10.29 -12.63
C VAL A 75 2.55 -10.52 -11.57
N LEU A 76 2.35 -9.56 -10.66
CA LEU A 76 1.42 -9.68 -9.52
C LEU A 76 1.69 -10.90 -8.62
N ALA A 77 2.95 -11.34 -8.55
CA ALA A 77 3.38 -12.44 -7.70
C ALA A 77 4.04 -11.92 -6.40
N PRO A 78 3.78 -12.54 -5.23
CA PRO A 78 4.40 -12.12 -3.97
C PRO A 78 5.90 -12.41 -3.90
N ALA A 79 6.33 -13.52 -4.53
CA ALA A 79 7.72 -13.94 -4.66
C ALA A 79 7.94 -14.62 -6.01
N LEU A 80 9.20 -14.66 -6.46
CA LEU A 80 9.60 -15.36 -7.68
C LEU A 80 10.88 -16.15 -7.45
N LYS A 81 10.97 -17.32 -8.09
CA LYS A 81 12.18 -18.13 -8.15
C LYS A 81 13.22 -17.44 -9.02
N GLY A 82 14.49 -17.61 -8.66
CA GLY A 82 15.61 -17.12 -9.45
C GLY A 82 16.91 -17.88 -9.20
N VAL A 83 17.87 -17.67 -10.09
CA VAL A 83 19.21 -18.25 -10.01
C VAL A 83 20.22 -17.15 -9.74
N CYS A 84 21.09 -17.36 -8.76
CA CYS A 84 22.15 -16.43 -8.41
C CYS A 84 23.23 -16.41 -9.50
N LEU A 85 23.53 -15.23 -10.03
CA LEU A 85 24.60 -15.00 -11.00
C LEU A 85 25.93 -14.63 -10.32
N LYS A 86 25.87 -13.84 -9.26
CA LYS A 86 27.04 -13.42 -8.50
C LYS A 86 26.62 -13.04 -7.09
N VAL A 87 27.40 -13.48 -6.11
CA VAL A 87 27.27 -13.05 -4.72
C VAL A 87 28.37 -12.03 -4.43
N GLY A 88 28.03 -10.98 -3.69
CA GLY A 88 28.96 -9.90 -3.40
C GLY A 88 28.56 -9.08 -2.19
N ILE A 89 29.39 -8.07 -1.91
CA ILE A 89 29.20 -7.16 -0.78
C ILE A 89 29.02 -5.75 -1.35
N THR A 90 28.01 -5.03 -0.85
CA THR A 90 27.74 -3.65 -1.23
C THR A 90 27.88 -2.77 0.00
N LYS A 91 28.66 -1.69 -0.10
CA LYS A 91 28.75 -0.68 0.96
C LYS A 91 27.47 0.16 0.99
N PRO A 92 26.88 0.43 2.15
CA PRO A 92 25.67 1.22 2.28
C PRO A 92 25.95 2.70 1.98
N LYS A 93 24.88 3.48 1.86
CA LYS A 93 24.98 4.94 1.85
C LYS A 93 25.46 5.44 3.23
N LYS A 94 26.24 6.51 3.23
CA LYS A 94 26.48 7.34 4.43
C LYS A 94 25.12 7.76 5.00
N PRO A 95 24.85 7.74 6.31
CA PRO A 95 25.75 7.72 7.48
C PRO A 95 26.25 6.33 7.92
N ASN A 96 25.69 5.26 7.36
CA ASN A 96 25.96 3.91 7.83
C ASN A 96 27.30 3.40 7.28
N SER A 97 28.00 2.59 8.08
CA SER A 97 29.22 1.89 7.68
C SER A 97 29.07 0.42 8.09
N ALA A 98 28.86 -0.43 7.10
CA ALA A 98 28.71 -1.87 7.30
C ALA A 98 28.90 -2.56 5.95
N GLU A 99 29.05 -3.87 5.98
CA GLU A 99 29.08 -4.68 4.76
C GLU A 99 27.72 -5.35 4.57
N ARG A 100 27.01 -5.00 3.48
CA ARG A 100 25.71 -5.58 3.16
C ARG A 100 25.89 -6.67 2.13
N LYS A 101 25.51 -7.90 2.49
CA LYS A 101 25.57 -9.07 1.61
C LYS A 101 24.47 -8.97 0.56
N THR A 102 24.86 -8.97 -0.72
CA THR A 102 23.95 -8.84 -1.85
C THR A 102 24.21 -9.93 -2.89
N ALA A 103 23.18 -10.28 -3.65
CA ALA A 103 23.27 -11.22 -4.75
C ALA A 103 22.66 -10.61 -6.01
N ARG A 104 23.33 -10.79 -7.14
CA ARG A 104 22.73 -10.60 -8.45
C ARG A 104 21.98 -11.88 -8.82
N VAL A 105 20.70 -11.75 -9.12
CA VAL A 105 19.81 -12.89 -9.36
C VAL A 105 19.11 -12.69 -10.70
N ARG A 106 19.06 -13.75 -11.51
CA ARG A 106 18.21 -13.82 -12.70
C ARG A 106 16.90 -14.48 -12.29
N LEU A 107 15.80 -13.74 -12.35
CA LEU A 107 14.47 -14.27 -12.08
C LEU A 107 14.03 -15.23 -13.20
N SER A 108 13.03 -16.08 -12.92
CA SER A 108 12.35 -16.89 -13.93
C SER A 108 11.81 -16.05 -15.11
N THR A 109 11.39 -14.81 -14.83
CA THR A 109 10.96 -13.82 -15.84
C THR A 109 12.08 -13.30 -16.75
N GLY A 110 13.32 -13.76 -16.55
CA GLY A 110 14.51 -13.33 -17.30
C GLY A 110 15.13 -12.01 -16.83
N ARG A 111 14.44 -11.25 -15.97
CA ARG A 111 14.95 -9.98 -15.43
C ARG A 111 16.10 -10.23 -14.45
N ILE A 112 17.20 -9.48 -14.63
CA ILE A 112 18.34 -9.51 -13.73
C ILE A 112 18.16 -8.40 -12.69
N ILE A 113 18.16 -8.80 -11.41
CA ILE A 113 17.96 -7.92 -10.28
C ILE A 113 19.09 -8.08 -9.26
N THR A 114 19.17 -7.14 -8.32
CA THR A 114 20.04 -7.25 -7.14
C THR A 114 19.17 -7.38 -5.89
N ALA A 115 19.41 -8.44 -5.13
CA ALA A 115 18.67 -8.77 -3.91
C ALA A 115 19.58 -8.74 -2.68
N TYR A 116 19.03 -8.35 -1.54
CA TYR A 116 19.70 -8.38 -0.24
C TYR A 116 19.57 -9.76 0.40
N ILE A 117 20.64 -10.25 1.01
CA ILE A 117 20.64 -11.49 1.79
C ILE A 117 20.44 -11.11 3.26
N PRO A 118 19.29 -11.43 3.88
CA PRO A 118 19.03 -11.06 5.28
C PRO A 118 19.79 -11.98 6.26
N GLY A 119 20.13 -11.42 7.43
CA GLY A 119 20.76 -12.14 8.53
C GLY A 119 22.28 -12.29 8.46
N GLU A 120 22.83 -12.97 9.45
CA GLU A 120 24.25 -13.32 9.61
C GLU A 120 24.62 -14.62 8.87
N GLY A 121 25.81 -14.66 8.27
CA GLY A 121 26.21 -15.80 7.42
C GLY A 121 25.31 -16.03 6.18
N HIS A 122 25.79 -16.76 5.18
CA HIS A 122 24.95 -17.26 4.07
C HIS A 122 25.67 -18.40 3.36
N ASN A 123 24.89 -19.35 2.83
CA ASN A 123 25.42 -20.49 2.06
C ASN A 123 25.25 -20.29 0.53
N VAL A 124 24.82 -19.10 0.09
CA VAL A 124 24.53 -18.85 -1.33
C VAL A 124 25.82 -18.75 -2.09
N GLN A 125 25.90 -19.51 -3.18
CA GLN A 125 27.00 -19.48 -4.11
C GLN A 125 26.49 -19.02 -5.48
N GLN A 126 27.38 -19.00 -6.45
CA GLN A 126 26.98 -18.83 -7.84
C GLN A 126 26.10 -20.03 -8.27
N HIS A 127 25.09 -19.79 -9.09
CA HIS A 127 24.13 -20.79 -9.58
C HIS A 127 23.18 -21.39 -8.54
N SER A 128 23.26 -20.98 -7.28
CA SER A 128 22.26 -21.38 -6.29
C SER A 128 20.86 -20.88 -6.68
N VAL A 129 19.87 -21.74 -6.49
CA VAL A 129 18.46 -21.48 -6.69
C VAL A 129 17.90 -20.85 -5.42
N VAL A 130 17.24 -19.70 -5.57
CA VAL A 130 16.76 -18.90 -4.45
C VAL A 130 15.36 -18.36 -4.72
N LEU A 131 14.63 -18.10 -3.63
CA LEU A 131 13.34 -17.42 -3.68
C LEU A 131 13.52 -15.93 -3.36
N VAL A 132 13.02 -15.07 -4.24
CA VAL A 132 13.11 -13.62 -4.12
C VAL A 132 11.75 -13.03 -3.74
N ARG A 133 11.72 -12.21 -2.69
CA ARG A 133 10.55 -11.42 -2.29
C ARG A 133 10.75 -9.92 -2.50
N GLY A 134 9.63 -9.20 -2.49
CA GLY A 134 9.62 -7.74 -2.54
C GLY A 134 10.19 -7.11 -1.27
N GLY A 135 10.71 -5.89 -1.41
CA GLY A 135 11.24 -5.11 -0.30
C GLY A 135 12.51 -4.37 -0.68
N ARG A 136 12.59 -3.09 -0.34
CA ARG A 136 13.76 -2.27 -0.64
C ARG A 136 14.66 -2.19 0.58
N SER A 137 15.94 -2.48 0.38
CA SER A 137 16.95 -2.13 1.37
C SER A 137 17.15 -0.62 1.36
N GLN A 138 16.85 0.03 2.48
CA GLN A 138 16.96 1.48 2.57
C GLN A 138 18.42 1.95 2.50
N ASP A 139 19.34 1.11 2.98
CA ASP A 139 20.77 1.40 3.07
C ASP A 139 21.48 1.32 1.72
N CYS A 140 21.14 0.33 0.89
CA CYS A 140 21.84 0.07 -0.36
C CYS A 140 21.09 0.67 -1.56
N PRO A 141 21.72 1.57 -2.34
CA PRO A 141 21.11 2.04 -3.58
C PRO A 141 20.96 0.88 -4.56
N GLY A 142 19.83 0.83 -5.28
CA GLY A 142 19.59 -0.16 -6.32
C GLY A 142 19.15 -1.54 -5.84
N VAL A 143 19.21 -1.83 -4.53
CA VAL A 143 18.76 -3.10 -3.96
C VAL A 143 17.29 -3.01 -3.55
N ARG A 144 16.41 -3.53 -4.41
CA ARG A 144 14.94 -3.42 -4.30
C ARG A 144 14.23 -4.74 -4.01
N TYR A 145 15.00 -5.77 -3.67
CA TYR A 145 14.49 -7.11 -3.40
C TYR A 145 15.24 -7.73 -2.22
N HIS A 146 14.59 -8.68 -1.55
CA HIS A 146 15.20 -9.49 -0.49
C HIS A 146 15.09 -10.96 -0.86
N LEU A 147 16.07 -11.74 -0.43
CA LEU A 147 16.02 -13.18 -0.49
C LEU A 147 15.28 -13.74 0.72
N VAL A 148 14.51 -14.80 0.49
CA VAL A 148 13.79 -15.53 1.55
C VAL A 148 14.73 -16.58 2.14
N ARG A 149 14.73 -16.73 3.47
CA ARG A 149 15.49 -17.77 4.17
C ARG A 149 14.61 -19.00 4.37
N GLY A 150 15.21 -20.19 4.31
CA GLY A 150 14.49 -21.46 4.40
C GLY A 150 13.80 -21.88 3.10
N ALA A 151 14.12 -21.24 1.97
CA ALA A 151 13.53 -21.52 0.66
C ALA A 151 14.62 -21.66 -0.42
N GLY A 152 14.53 -22.70 -1.24
CA GLY A 152 15.59 -23.08 -2.19
C GLY A 152 16.89 -23.47 -1.47
N ASP A 153 18.03 -23.07 -2.02
CA ASP A 153 19.36 -23.38 -1.47
C ASP A 153 19.74 -22.46 -0.28
N LEU A 154 18.92 -21.46 -0.01
CA LEU A 154 19.07 -20.58 1.14
C LEU A 154 18.60 -21.28 2.40
N GLY A 155 19.52 -21.99 3.04
CA GLY A 155 19.30 -22.60 4.35
C GLY A 155 18.72 -21.61 5.37
N GLY A 156 17.81 -22.13 6.21
CA GLY A 156 17.31 -21.44 7.38
C GLY A 156 18.43 -21.09 8.35
N MET A 157 18.24 -20.06 9.16
CA MET A 157 19.21 -19.66 10.16
C MET A 157 18.90 -20.42 11.44
N VAL A 158 19.83 -21.24 11.94
CA VAL A 158 19.73 -21.81 13.28
C VAL A 158 20.14 -20.70 14.25
N VAL A 159 19.16 -19.94 14.71
CA VAL A 159 19.37 -18.95 15.77
C VAL A 159 19.05 -19.64 17.08
N GLY A 160 20.09 -19.96 17.86
CA GLY A 160 19.94 -20.36 19.25
C GLY A 160 19.18 -19.26 20.00
N LEU A 161 18.06 -19.65 20.62
CA LEU A 161 17.07 -18.80 21.29
C LEU A 161 17.68 -17.57 21.98
N LYS A 162 17.62 -16.42 21.30
CA LYS A 162 17.48 -15.11 21.95
C LYS A 162 16.39 -14.36 21.21
N GLY A 163 15.25 -14.28 21.89
CA GLY A 163 13.99 -13.82 21.33
C GLY A 163 14.11 -12.49 20.60
N VAL A 164 13.59 -12.47 19.38
CA VAL A 164 12.49 -11.59 18.96
C VAL A 164 11.90 -12.23 17.69
N VAL A 165 10.64 -12.64 17.77
CA VAL A 165 9.81 -13.00 16.62
C VAL A 165 9.47 -11.72 15.87
N TRP A 166 10.01 -11.57 14.65
CA TRP A 166 9.40 -10.74 13.60
C TRP A 166 9.31 -11.60 12.35
N TRP A 167 8.08 -11.97 12.00
CA TRP A 167 7.68 -12.62 10.74
C TRP A 167 8.56 -13.80 10.31
N LEU A 168 8.62 -14.79 11.20
CA LEU A 168 8.96 -16.15 10.82
C LEU A 168 7.73 -16.98 11.13
N GLY A 169 7.03 -17.42 10.09
CA GLY A 169 6.21 -18.62 10.17
C GLY A 169 7.15 -19.76 10.52
N VAL A 170 7.28 -20.01 11.82
CA VAL A 170 7.81 -21.26 12.37
C VAL A 170 6.61 -21.87 13.03
N GLU A 171 5.84 -22.61 12.24
CA GLU A 171 4.92 -23.60 12.78
C GLU A 171 5.71 -24.90 12.96
N GLY A 172 5.55 -25.47 14.16
CA GLY A 172 5.44 -26.91 14.41
C GLY A 172 6.51 -27.83 13.85
N LEU A 173 7.24 -28.47 14.75
CA LEU A 173 7.78 -29.82 14.54
C LEU A 173 6.66 -30.74 14.01
N GLY A 174 6.81 -31.21 12.78
CA GLY A 174 5.93 -32.19 12.16
C GLY A 174 6.12 -32.19 10.65
N GLU A 175 6.16 -33.37 10.05
CA GLU A 175 6.42 -33.57 8.63
C GLU A 175 5.36 -32.89 7.75
N GLU A 176 5.67 -31.75 7.13
CA GLU A 176 4.96 -31.29 5.93
C GLU A 176 5.97 -30.79 4.89
N ARG A 177 6.32 -31.70 3.99
CA ARG A 177 7.16 -31.45 2.81
C ARG A 177 6.34 -30.98 1.59
N VAL A 178 5.11 -30.53 1.81
CA VAL A 178 4.11 -30.27 0.76
C VAL A 178 3.40 -28.99 1.22
N VAL A 179 3.83 -27.78 0.83
CA VAL A 179 3.00 -26.86 -0.02
C VAL A 179 3.89 -25.90 -0.87
N PHE A 180 5.23 -25.92 -0.75
CA PHE A 180 6.06 -24.91 -1.43
C PHE A 180 6.50 -25.24 -2.87
N GLU A 181 6.33 -26.48 -3.33
CA GLU A 181 6.64 -26.84 -4.74
C GLU A 181 5.57 -26.35 -5.74
N ASP A 182 4.34 -26.09 -5.30
CA ASP A 182 3.25 -25.71 -6.22
C ASP A 182 3.39 -24.30 -6.81
N ILE A 183 4.21 -23.43 -6.21
CA ILE A 183 4.53 -22.10 -6.77
C ILE A 183 5.69 -22.19 -7.79
N VAL A 184 6.42 -23.31 -7.81
CA VAL A 184 7.60 -23.49 -8.66
C VAL A 184 7.24 -24.04 -10.05
N GLU A 185 6.09 -24.70 -10.20
CA GLU A 185 5.71 -25.39 -11.45
C GLU A 185 4.51 -24.79 -12.20
N GLY A 186 3.81 -23.79 -11.65
CA GLY A 186 2.68 -23.12 -12.30
C GLY A 186 3.07 -21.89 -13.13
N GLY A 187 3.73 -22.08 -14.28
CA GLY A 187 4.04 -20.99 -15.22
C GLY A 187 4.66 -21.45 -16.53
#